data_AF-X1G3J0-F1
#
_entry.id   AF-X1G3J0-F1
#
_cell.length_a   1.000
_cell.length_b   1.000
_cell.length_c   1.000
_cell.angle_alpha   90.00
_cell.angle_beta   90.00
_cell.angle_gamma   90.00
#
_symmetry.space_group_name_H-M   'P 1'
#
loop_
_entity.id
_entity.type
_entity.pdbx_description
1 polymer ?
#
loop_
_entity_poly.entity_id
_entity_poly.type
_entity_poly.pdbx_seq_one_letter_code
_entity_poly.pdbx_strand_id
1 'polypeptide(L)'
;MVDSLDVLSSYLDKESMLRYSQRKEAKLNDIGIVLYKRYGSFPQVIGISENSPAEKKGIQIGDFISSLDGRSTLTMSMTEANLYLKDRDKKTIKLRIFKIEETKEVNIERTLLFEE
;
A
#
# COMPACT_ATOMS: atom_id res chain seq x y z
N MET A 1 -4.65 18.49 -4.56
CA MET A 1 -4.08 17.67 -5.67
C MET A 1 -5.15 16.69 -6.12
N VAL A 2 -5.04 16.08 -7.30
CA VAL A 2 -6.07 15.13 -7.78
C VAL A 2 -6.21 13.93 -6.83
N ASP A 3 -5.11 13.52 -6.19
CA ASP A 3 -5.04 12.39 -5.25
C ASP A 3 -5.77 12.62 -3.93
N SER A 4 -6.20 13.86 -3.65
CA SER A 4 -6.98 14.16 -2.44
C SER A 4 -8.49 14.08 -2.66
N LEU A 5 -8.95 13.90 -3.90
CA LEU A 5 -10.39 13.83 -4.20
C LEU A 5 -10.99 12.50 -3.77
N ASP A 6 -10.31 11.41 -4.13
CA ASP A 6 -10.63 10.05 -3.69
C ASP A 6 -9.39 9.16 -3.83
N VAL A 7 -9.39 8.05 -3.10
CA VAL A 7 -8.34 7.04 -3.02
C VAL A 7 -7.88 6.53 -4.39
N LEU A 8 -8.79 6.43 -5.36
CA LEU A 8 -8.50 5.95 -6.71
C LEU A 8 -8.21 7.08 -7.72
N SER A 9 -8.37 8.33 -7.31
CA SER A 9 -8.01 9.48 -8.15
C SER A 9 -6.51 9.66 -8.12
N SER A 10 -5.87 9.75 -9.29
CA SER A 10 -4.44 9.99 -9.37
C SER A 10 -4.02 10.66 -10.67
N TYR A 11 -3.02 11.55 -10.59
CA TYR A 11 -2.33 12.05 -11.77
C TYR A 11 -1.15 11.14 -12.06
N LEU A 12 -1.11 10.55 -13.26
CA LEU A 12 -0.02 9.67 -13.67
C LEU A 12 0.96 10.44 -14.56
N ASP A 13 2.22 10.43 -14.16
CA ASP A 13 3.32 10.91 -15.00
C ASP A 13 3.56 9.98 -16.19
N LYS A 14 4.48 10.35 -17.08
CA LYS A 14 4.75 9.58 -18.30
C LYS A 14 5.20 8.15 -17.99
N GLU A 15 6.02 7.95 -16.96
CA GLU A 15 6.52 6.61 -16.59
C GLU A 15 5.37 5.73 -16.07
N SER A 16 4.57 6.25 -15.14
CA SER A 16 3.45 5.55 -14.52
C SER A 16 2.34 5.27 -15.53
N MET A 17 2.10 6.20 -16.47
CA MET A 17 1.13 5.99 -17.54
C MET A 17 1.54 4.88 -18.51
N LEU A 18 2.84 4.74 -18.80
CA LEU A 18 3.35 3.59 -19.57
C LEU A 18 3.07 2.28 -18.84
N ARG A 19 3.38 2.20 -17.54
CA ARG A 19 3.11 1.01 -16.71
C ARG A 19 1.62 0.70 -16.66
N TYR A 20 0.77 1.72 -16.51
CA TYR A 20 -0.68 1.57 -16.52
C TYR A 20 -1.20 0.97 -17.82
N SER A 21 -0.70 1.42 -18.96
CA SER A 21 -1.09 0.93 -20.28
C SER A 21 -0.71 -0.55 -20.47
N GLN A 22 0.49 -0.92 -20.03
CA GLN A 22 1.02 -2.29 -20.12
C GLN A 22 0.23 -3.30 -19.26
N ARG A 23 -0.53 -2.84 -18.26
CA ARG A 23 -1.38 -3.69 -17.41
C ARG A 23 -2.43 -4.47 -18.20
N LYS A 24 -2.94 -3.92 -19.30
CA LYS A 24 -4.01 -4.57 -20.08
C LYS A 24 -3.52 -5.75 -20.92
N GLU A 25 -2.24 -5.78 -21.28
CA GLU A 25 -1.72 -6.71 -22.30
C GLU A 25 -0.84 -7.82 -21.72
N ALA A 26 -0.27 -7.64 -20.53
CA ALA A 26 0.76 -8.53 -19.99
C ALA A 26 0.32 -9.30 -18.74
N LYS A 27 0.75 -10.57 -18.65
CA LYS A 27 0.89 -11.28 -17.36
C LYS A 27 2.00 -10.58 -16.57
N LEU A 28 1.64 -9.63 -15.71
CA LEU A 28 2.58 -8.96 -14.83
C LEU A 28 2.94 -9.88 -13.66
N ASN A 29 4.21 -9.88 -13.28
CA ASN A 29 4.66 -10.48 -12.04
C ASN A 29 4.35 -9.52 -10.88
N ASP A 30 3.99 -10.09 -9.73
CA ASP A 30 3.63 -9.37 -8.53
C ASP A 30 4.23 -10.09 -7.31
N ILE A 31 4.44 -9.36 -6.23
CA ILE A 31 4.88 -9.89 -4.94
C ILE A 31 3.72 -10.43 -4.09
N GLY A 32 2.48 -10.11 -4.47
CA GLY A 32 1.26 -10.67 -3.86
C GLY A 32 0.78 -9.91 -2.63
N ILE A 33 0.87 -8.57 -2.64
CA ILE A 33 0.31 -7.72 -1.59
C ILE A 33 -0.78 -6.81 -2.15
N VAL A 34 -1.75 -6.50 -1.31
CA VAL A 34 -2.81 -5.53 -1.59
C VAL A 34 -2.58 -4.32 -0.70
N LEU A 35 -2.43 -3.16 -1.33
CA LEU A 35 -2.18 -1.90 -0.62
C LEU A 35 -3.43 -1.05 -0.49
N TYR A 36 -3.53 -0.37 0.65
CA TYR A 36 -4.43 0.73 0.86
C TYR A 36 -3.68 1.97 1.36
N LYS A 37 -3.93 3.13 0.76
CA LYS A 37 -3.26 4.40 1.04
C LYS A 37 -4.28 5.53 1.03
N ARG A 38 -4.21 6.40 2.03
CA ARG A 38 -4.92 7.68 2.03
C ARG A 38 -3.97 8.80 1.58
N TYR A 39 -4.54 9.91 1.12
CA TYR A 39 -3.74 11.09 0.78
C TYR A 39 -2.86 11.51 1.98
N GLY A 40 -1.57 11.71 1.73
CA GLY A 40 -0.60 12.10 2.76
C GLY A 40 -0.17 11.00 3.75
N SER A 41 -0.64 9.75 3.62
CA SER A 41 -0.18 8.63 4.46
C SER A 41 0.76 7.68 3.71
N PHE A 42 1.44 6.80 4.43
CA PHE A 42 2.08 5.64 3.82
C PHE A 42 1.02 4.60 3.39
N PRO A 43 1.26 3.84 2.30
CA PRO A 43 0.46 2.65 1.99
C PRO A 43 0.56 1.61 3.10
N GLN A 44 -0.59 1.13 3.55
CA GLN A 44 -0.76 0.01 4.45
C GLN A 44 -1.05 -1.27 3.66
N VAL A 45 -0.45 -2.38 4.06
CA VAL A 45 -0.80 -3.71 3.56
C VAL A 45 -2.13 -4.12 4.17
N ILE A 46 -3.15 -4.30 3.33
CA ILE A 46 -4.49 -4.74 3.75
C ILE A 46 -4.81 -6.18 3.36
N GLY A 47 -3.96 -6.80 2.54
CA GLY A 47 -4.14 -8.17 2.11
C GLY A 47 -2.85 -8.74 1.56
N ILE A 48 -2.71 -10.06 1.67
CA ILE A 48 -1.57 -10.82 1.19
C ILE A 48 -2.10 -12.10 0.53
N SER A 49 -1.58 -12.43 -0.64
CA SER A 49 -1.94 -13.68 -1.33
C SER A 49 -1.19 -14.86 -0.72
N GLU A 50 -1.89 -15.98 -0.52
CA GLU A 50 -1.30 -17.22 -0.02
C GLU A 50 -0.17 -17.71 -0.93
N ASN A 51 0.88 -18.28 -0.34
CA ASN A 51 2.09 -18.79 -0.99
C ASN A 51 2.89 -17.74 -1.80
N SER A 52 2.56 -16.46 -1.64
CA SER A 52 3.21 -15.36 -2.36
C SER A 52 4.64 -15.10 -1.87
N PRO A 53 5.48 -14.44 -2.70
CA PRO A 53 6.80 -13.98 -2.28
C PRO A 53 6.75 -13.09 -1.02
N ALA A 54 5.72 -12.24 -0.89
CA ALA A 54 5.54 -11.36 0.26
C ALA A 54 5.26 -12.15 1.55
N GLU A 55 4.36 -13.13 1.50
CA GLU A 55 4.04 -14.00 2.64
C GLU A 55 5.28 -14.77 3.11
N LYS A 56 6.03 -15.37 2.17
CA LYS A 56 7.27 -16.10 2.46
C LYS A 56 8.36 -15.23 3.08
N LYS A 57 8.28 -13.91 2.94
CA LYS A 57 9.18 -12.93 3.55
C LYS A 57 8.66 -12.37 4.87
N GLY A 58 7.50 -12.81 5.35
CA GLY A 58 6.94 -12.42 6.64
C GLY A 58 6.31 -11.03 6.66
N ILE A 59 5.92 -10.50 5.49
CA ILE A 59 5.09 -9.29 5.42
C ILE A 59 3.72 -9.64 6.02
N GLN A 60 3.14 -8.70 6.78
CA GLN A 60 1.88 -8.91 7.47
C GLN A 60 0.86 -7.82 7.11
N ILE A 61 -0.43 -8.15 7.25
CA ILE A 61 -1.49 -7.14 7.19
C ILE A 61 -1.28 -6.16 8.33
N GLY A 62 -1.40 -4.87 8.03
CA GLY A 62 -1.14 -3.78 8.97
C GLY A 62 0.23 -3.12 8.78
N ASP A 63 1.14 -3.76 8.04
CA ASP A 63 2.46 -3.21 7.73
C ASP A 63 2.35 -1.94 6.87
N PHE A 64 3.16 -0.92 7.17
CA PHE A 64 3.24 0.28 6.35
C PHE A 64 4.52 0.27 5.51
N ILE A 65 4.37 0.53 4.22
CA ILE A 65 5.49 0.61 3.29
C ILE A 65 5.95 2.05 3.19
N SER A 66 7.14 2.37 3.68
CA SER A 66 7.73 3.71 3.61
C SER A 66 8.48 4.00 2.33
N SER A 67 9.05 2.97 1.68
CA SER A 67 9.76 3.13 0.41
C SER A 67 9.75 1.87 -0.45
N LEU A 68 9.77 2.08 -1.77
CA LEU A 68 9.96 1.07 -2.81
C LEU A 68 11.23 1.44 -3.60
N ASP A 69 12.24 0.56 -3.60
CA ASP A 69 13.56 0.79 -4.22
C ASP A 69 14.22 2.12 -3.83
N GLY A 70 14.04 2.53 -2.58
CA GLY A 70 14.56 3.79 -2.05
C GLY A 70 13.73 5.03 -2.42
N ARG A 71 12.70 4.91 -3.25
CA ARG A 71 11.72 5.97 -3.50
C ARG A 71 10.69 6.00 -2.37
N SER A 72 10.51 7.15 -1.73
CA SER A 72 9.48 7.33 -0.70
C SER A 72 8.09 7.10 -1.28
N THR A 73 7.27 6.31 -0.58
CA THR A 73 5.87 6.08 -0.95
C THR A 73 4.93 7.16 -0.40
N LEU A 74 5.44 8.11 0.40
CA LEU A 74 4.64 9.17 0.99
C LEU A 74 4.00 10.06 -0.09
N THR A 75 4.79 10.40 -1.12
CA THR A 75 4.40 11.27 -2.24
C THR A 75 3.71 10.51 -3.36
N MET A 76 3.68 9.17 -3.32
CA MET A 76 3.00 8.36 -4.34
C MET A 76 1.49 8.38 -4.10
N SER A 77 0.70 8.31 -5.17
CA SER A 77 -0.70 7.94 -5.10
C SER A 77 -0.85 6.44 -4.83
N MET A 78 -2.07 6.01 -4.49
CA MET A 78 -2.40 4.58 -4.38
C MET A 78 -2.11 3.84 -5.68
N THR A 79 -2.53 4.43 -6.80
CA THR A 79 -2.41 3.82 -8.13
C THR A 79 -0.95 3.64 -8.50
N GLU A 80 -0.12 4.66 -8.30
CA GLU A 80 1.32 4.59 -8.57
C GLU A 80 2.00 3.52 -7.73
N ALA A 81 1.72 3.45 -6.42
CA ALA A 81 2.29 2.42 -5.56
C ALA A 81 1.93 1.00 -6.06
N ASN A 82 0.67 0.77 -6.45
CA ASN A 82 0.24 -0.52 -7.00
C ASN A 82 0.86 -0.84 -8.36
N LEU A 83 1.02 0.17 -9.23
CA LEU A 83 1.68 -0.02 -10.52
C LEU A 83 3.18 -0.33 -10.35
N TYR A 84 3.82 0.27 -9.35
CA TYR A 84 5.24 0.08 -9.10
C TYR A 84 5.57 -1.33 -8.56
N LEU A 85 4.65 -1.98 -7.85
CA LEU A 85 4.80 -3.35 -7.38
C LEU A 85 4.77 -4.40 -8.50
N LYS A 86 4.24 -4.04 -9.67
CA LYS A 86 4.03 -4.95 -10.79
C LYS A 86 5.05 -4.67 -11.90
N ASP A 87 5.68 -5.71 -12.40
CA ASP A 87 6.65 -5.60 -13.49
C ASP A 87 6.52 -6.78 -14.46
N ARG A 88 6.97 -6.60 -15.69
CA ARG A 88 7.01 -7.67 -16.70
C ARG A 88 8.12 -8.66 -16.40
N ASP A 89 9.22 -8.17 -15.84
CA ASP A 89 10.37 -9.00 -15.49
C ASP A 89 10.25 -9.51 -14.05
N LYS A 90 10.90 -10.66 -13.76
CA LYS A 90 11.04 -11.17 -12.38
C LYS A 90 12.14 -10.40 -11.64
N LYS A 91 11.98 -9.08 -11.52
CA LYS A 91 12.90 -8.22 -10.78
C LYS A 91 12.62 -8.32 -9.30
N THR A 92 13.70 -8.23 -8.51
CA THR A 92 13.59 -8.11 -7.06
C THR A 92 13.33 -6.65 -6.72
N ILE A 93 12.33 -6.40 -5.87
CA ILE A 93 12.01 -5.07 -5.35
C ILE A 93 12.45 -4.97 -3.89
N LYS A 94 13.08 -3.86 -3.51
CA LYS A 94 13.47 -3.58 -2.12
C LYS A 94 12.38 -2.75 -1.44
N LEU A 95 11.70 -3.36 -0.47
CA LEU A 95 10.71 -2.69 0.37
C LEU A 95 11.34 -2.22 1.69
N ARG A 96 10.98 -1.01 2.15
CA ARG A 96 11.22 -0.58 3.53
C ARG A 96 9.88 -0.53 4.25
N ILE A 97 9.70 -1.42 5.22
CA ILE A 97 8.48 -1.57 6.00
C ILE A 97 8.73 -1.03 7.40
N PHE A 98 7.73 -0.39 7.99
CA PHE A 98 7.72 -0.12 9.42
C PHE A 98 6.39 -0.59 10.00
N LYS A 99 6.47 -1.11 11.23
CA LYS A 99 5.30 -1.48 12.03
C LYS A 99 5.08 -0.38 13.05
N ILE A 100 3.82 0.02 13.23
CA ILE A 100 3.44 0.82 14.40
C ILE A 100 3.46 -0.16 15.57
N GLU A 101 4.59 -0.23 16.28
CA GLU A 101 4.65 -0.89 17.57
C GLU A 101 4.19 0.10 18.67
N GLU A 102 3.41 -0.43 19.61
CA GLU A 102 2.33 0.19 20.41
C GLU A 102 2.67 1.39 21.31
N THR A 103 1.61 2.11 21.76
CA THR A 103 1.44 2.35 23.21
C THR A 103 -0.02 2.16 23.65
N LYS A 104 -0.23 1.15 24.50
CA LYS A 104 -1.40 0.90 25.38
C LYS A 104 -1.25 1.77 26.66
N GLU A 105 -2.23 2.14 27.46
CA GLU A 105 -3.38 1.44 28.06
C GLU A 105 -4.42 2.52 28.44
N VAL A 106 -5.72 2.24 28.33
CA VAL A 106 -6.78 3.22 28.66
C VAL A 106 -7.81 2.56 29.55
N ASN A 107 -7.99 3.10 30.76
CA ASN A 107 -9.09 2.74 31.64
C ASN A 107 -10.30 3.62 31.30
N ILE A 108 -11.40 2.95 30.93
CA ILE A 108 -12.64 3.60 30.47
C ILE A 108 -13.76 3.21 31.43
N GLU A 109 -14.38 4.20 32.06
CA GLU A 109 -15.56 3.99 32.91
C GLU A 109 -16.84 3.98 32.07
N ARG A 110 -17.76 3.08 32.41
CA ARG A 110 -19.04 2.91 31.69
C ARG A 110 -20.08 3.88 32.26
N THR A 111 -20.73 4.65 31.39
CA THR A 111 -21.89 5.49 31.74
C THR A 111 -23.12 5.04 30.94
N LEU A 112 -24.30 5.39 31.43
CA LEU A 112 -25.57 5.16 30.73
C LEU A 112 -25.65 6.12 29.54
N LEU A 113 -25.79 5.57 28.33
CA LEU A 113 -25.71 6.36 27.08
C LEU A 113 -27.07 6.92 26.63
N PHE A 114 -28.19 6.36 27.13
CA PHE A 114 -29.55 6.82 26.80
C PHE A 114 -30.50 6.58 27.97
N GLU A 115 -31.20 7.62 28.42
CA GLU A 115 -32.42 7.53 29.25
C GLU A 115 -33.62 8.03 28.44
N GLU A 116 -34.55 7.13 28.14
CA GLU A 116 -35.98 7.16 28.56
C GLU A 116 -36.64 5.80 28.24
#